data_AF-A0AAU1VYJ3-F1
#
_entry.id   AF-A0AAU1VYJ3-F1
#
_cell.length_a   1.000
_cell.length_b   1.000
_cell.length_c   1.000
_cell.angle_alpha   90.00
_cell.angle_beta   90.00
_cell.angle_gamma   90.00
#
_symmetry.space_group_name_H-M   'P 1'
#
loop_
_entity.id
_entity.type
_entity.pdbx_description
1 polymer ?
#
loop_
_entity_poly.entity_id
_entity_poly.type
_entity_poly.pdbx_seq_one_letter_code
_entity_poly.pdbx_strand_id
1 'polypeptide(L)'
;MSTSTEDWFAIQRVRRRKDLVKRKEALTPMLREGLAWPFPDKVNKLSKDVVSTAVLGKSPNESGARIYVLEFRGPGQYVKLGSVDQNYRRRVLQHRRIARVHQYALVDAWFSPHVPNPTELEGALKKFLRITHTQHDGEYFIGLDFDHAAGVAGHLTGSP
;
A
#
# COMPACT_ATOMS: atom_id res chain seq x y z
N MET A 1 -13.77 26.38 17.47
CA MET A 1 -12.66 25.67 18.13
C MET A 1 -12.95 24.17 18.08
N SER A 2 -12.37 23.43 17.13
CA SER A 2 -12.59 21.97 16.93
C SER A 2 -11.33 21.27 16.35
N THR A 3 -10.15 21.86 16.56
CA THR A 3 -8.89 21.42 15.92
C THR A 3 -8.19 20.27 16.67
N SER A 4 -8.48 20.03 17.95
CA SER A 4 -7.61 19.15 18.78
C SER A 4 -7.65 17.65 18.42
N THR A 5 -8.76 17.14 17.91
CA THR A 5 -8.95 15.70 17.70
C THR A 5 -8.41 15.24 16.33
N GLU A 6 -8.65 16.03 15.28
CA GLU A 6 -8.14 15.73 13.93
C GLU A 6 -6.62 15.85 13.85
N ASP A 7 -6.04 16.85 14.52
CA ASP A 7 -4.60 17.03 14.65
C ASP A 7 -3.94 15.85 15.38
N TRP A 8 -4.59 15.33 16.43
CA TRP A 8 -4.10 14.17 17.16
C TRP A 8 -4.09 12.90 16.30
N PHE A 9 -5.15 12.66 15.52
CA PHE A 9 -5.19 11.53 14.58
C PHE A 9 -4.18 11.67 13.44
N ALA A 10 -3.90 12.88 12.98
CA ALA A 10 -2.84 13.14 12.00
C ALA A 10 -1.45 12.82 12.58
N ILE A 11 -1.15 13.29 13.81
CA ILE A 11 0.11 13.00 14.51
C ILE A 11 0.30 11.49 14.74
N GLN A 12 -0.75 10.79 15.17
CA GLN A 12 -0.70 9.34 15.35
C GLN A 12 -0.44 8.61 14.03
N ARG A 13 -1.05 9.03 12.93
CA ARG A 13 -0.81 8.45 11.60
C ARG A 13 0.64 8.61 11.16
N VAL A 14 1.20 9.82 11.28
CA VAL A 14 2.62 10.08 10.95
C VAL A 14 3.54 9.22 11.81
N ARG A 15 3.30 9.11 13.11
CA ARG A 15 4.12 8.30 14.01
C ARG A 15 4.06 6.81 13.65
N ARG A 16 2.87 6.27 13.40
CA ARG A 16 2.70 4.87 12.97
C ARG A 16 3.36 4.61 11.62
N ARG A 17 3.24 5.54 10.68
CA ARG A 17 3.92 5.46 9.37
C ARG A 17 5.44 5.38 9.55
N LYS A 18 6.03 6.26 10.37
CA LYS A 18 7.47 6.24 10.67
C LYS A 18 7.92 4.91 11.30
N ASP A 19 7.13 4.35 12.22
CA ASP A 19 7.41 3.03 12.80
C ASP A 19 7.37 1.92 11.75
N LEU A 20 6.36 1.90 10.88
CA LEU A 20 6.25 0.94 9.79
C LEU A 20 7.44 1.02 8.83
N VAL A 21 7.86 2.24 8.46
CA VAL A 21 9.04 2.45 7.60
C VAL A 21 10.30 1.89 8.27
N LYS A 22 10.54 2.22 9.55
CA LYS A 22 11.70 1.70 10.28
C LYS A 22 11.73 0.18 10.33
N ARG A 23 10.57 -0.45 10.58
CA ARG A 23 10.44 -1.91 10.62
C ARG A 23 10.58 -2.54 9.24
N LYS A 24 10.04 -1.92 8.19
CA LYS A 24 10.23 -2.31 6.78
C LYS A 24 11.71 -2.37 6.44
N GLU A 25 12.45 -1.29 6.71
CA GLU A 25 13.88 -1.22 6.40
C GLU A 25 14.69 -2.26 7.19
N ALA A 26 14.41 -2.43 8.48
CA ALA A 26 15.07 -3.45 9.31
C ALA A 26 14.83 -4.89 8.85
N LEU A 27 13.70 -5.17 8.17
CA LEU A 27 13.37 -6.50 7.66
C LEU A 27 13.78 -6.71 6.20
N THR A 28 14.20 -5.67 5.50
CA THR A 28 14.50 -5.74 4.07
C THR A 28 15.62 -6.72 3.71
N PRO A 29 16.76 -6.79 4.43
CA PRO A 29 17.79 -7.79 4.13
C PRO A 29 17.25 -9.22 4.17
N MET A 30 16.46 -9.54 5.19
CA MET A 30 15.83 -10.86 5.35
C MET A 30 14.79 -11.14 4.26
N LEU A 31 14.03 -10.15 3.81
CA LEU A 31 13.05 -10.34 2.75
C LEU A 31 13.72 -10.66 1.40
N ARG A 32 14.88 -10.03 1.12
CA ARG A 32 15.67 -10.25 -0.11
C ARG A 32 16.23 -11.66 -0.24
N GLU A 33 16.43 -12.37 0.86
CA GLU A 33 16.88 -13.77 0.84
C GLU A 33 15.80 -14.73 0.29
N GLY A 34 14.55 -14.28 0.18
CA GLY A 34 13.43 -15.13 -0.24
C GLY A 34 12.97 -16.02 0.91
N LEU A 35 11.91 -15.61 1.59
CA LEU A 35 11.38 -16.36 2.73
C LEU A 35 10.34 -17.37 2.29
N ALA A 36 10.56 -18.64 2.64
CA ALA A 36 9.52 -19.64 2.52
C ALA A 36 8.33 -19.31 3.44
N TRP A 37 7.14 -19.73 3.03
CA TRP A 37 5.98 -19.70 3.91
C TRP A 37 6.06 -20.87 4.91
N PRO A 38 5.70 -20.67 6.19
CA PRO A 38 5.22 -19.44 6.81
C PRO A 38 6.32 -18.41 7.07
N PHE A 39 6.02 -17.13 6.85
CA PHE A 39 6.96 -16.06 7.18
C PHE A 39 7.24 -15.99 8.70
N PRO A 40 8.46 -15.57 9.09
CA PRO A 40 8.78 -15.25 10.47
C PRO A 40 7.77 -14.27 11.08
N ASP A 41 7.52 -14.39 12.39
CA ASP A 41 6.50 -13.61 13.09
C ASP A 41 6.64 -12.11 12.91
N LYS A 42 7.87 -11.59 12.89
CA LYS A 42 8.15 -10.17 12.67
C LYS A 42 7.67 -9.65 11.31
N VAL A 43 7.82 -10.46 10.26
CA VAL A 43 7.34 -10.14 8.89
C VAL A 43 5.82 -10.23 8.85
N ASN A 44 5.26 -11.30 9.41
CA ASN A 44 3.82 -11.47 9.49
C ASN A 44 3.14 -10.35 10.29
N LYS A 45 3.76 -9.90 11.39
CA LYS A 45 3.30 -8.79 12.21
C LYS A 45 3.38 -7.47 11.43
N LEU A 46 4.49 -7.20 10.73
CA LEU A 46 4.59 -6.01 9.85
C LEU A 46 3.44 -5.98 8.84
N SER A 47 3.22 -7.05 8.08
CA SER A 47 2.13 -7.08 7.09
C SER A 47 0.75 -6.88 7.74
N LYS A 48 0.48 -7.47 8.91
CA LYS A 48 -0.77 -7.25 9.65
C LYS A 48 -0.92 -5.78 10.07
N ASP A 49 0.15 -5.17 10.55
CA ASP A 49 0.16 -3.79 11.01
C ASP A 49 -0.04 -2.80 9.84
N VAL A 50 0.54 -3.09 8.67
CA VAL A 50 0.30 -2.33 7.42
C VAL A 50 -1.19 -2.39 7.04
N VAL A 51 -1.80 -3.58 7.04
CA VAL A 51 -3.25 -3.71 6.79
C VAL A 51 -4.04 -2.89 7.80
N SER A 52 -3.69 -2.96 9.09
CA SER A 52 -4.39 -2.21 10.12
C SER A 52 -4.22 -0.70 9.98
N THR A 53 -3.03 -0.23 9.58
CA THR A 53 -2.71 1.20 9.48
C THR A 53 -3.30 1.83 8.22
N ALA A 54 -3.29 1.10 7.11
CA ALA A 54 -4.02 1.50 5.90
C ALA A 54 -5.54 1.58 6.13
N VAL A 55 -6.06 0.83 7.12
CA VAL A 55 -7.45 0.86 7.58
C VAL A 55 -7.71 1.97 8.62
N LEU A 56 -6.66 2.51 9.26
CA LEU A 56 -6.79 3.49 10.35
C LEU A 56 -6.97 4.91 9.79
N GLY A 57 -8.24 5.26 9.64
CA GLY A 57 -8.71 6.60 9.34
C GLY A 57 -10.18 6.61 8.91
N LYS A 58 -10.71 5.45 8.49
CA LYS A 58 -12.04 5.31 7.88
C LYS A 58 -12.60 3.93 8.16
N SER A 59 -13.89 3.82 8.46
CA SER A 59 -14.51 2.55 8.85
C SER A 59 -14.18 1.46 7.82
N PRO A 60 -13.88 0.21 8.21
CA PRO A 60 -13.73 -0.91 7.27
C PRO A 60 -14.95 -1.10 6.35
N ASN A 61 -16.09 -0.52 6.76
CA ASN A 61 -17.37 -0.50 6.07
C ASN A 61 -17.68 0.84 5.38
N GLU A 62 -16.76 1.83 5.41
CA GLU A 62 -16.94 3.10 4.70
C GLU A 62 -16.86 2.81 3.19
N SER A 63 -18.03 2.67 2.60
CA SER A 63 -18.25 2.42 1.19
C SER A 63 -17.71 3.56 0.35
N GLY A 64 -17.09 3.23 -0.79
CA GLY A 64 -16.80 4.18 -1.85
C GLY A 64 -15.48 3.90 -2.53
N ALA A 65 -15.50 4.08 -3.84
CA ALA A 65 -14.41 3.96 -4.78
C ALA A 65 -13.11 4.64 -4.32
N ARG A 66 -12.01 3.89 -4.37
CA ARG A 66 -10.65 4.36 -4.08
C ARG A 66 -9.66 3.77 -5.07
N ILE A 67 -8.54 4.45 -5.22
CA ILE A 67 -7.32 3.84 -5.75
C ILE A 67 -6.38 3.50 -4.59
N TYR A 68 -5.48 2.55 -4.81
CA TYR A 68 -4.49 2.12 -3.84
C TYR A 68 -3.13 1.88 -4.48
N VAL A 69 -2.11 2.00 -3.64
CA VAL A 69 -0.72 1.65 -3.91
C VAL A 69 -0.29 0.69 -2.81
N LEU A 70 0.25 -0.47 -3.17
CA LEU A 70 0.76 -1.47 -2.23
C LEU A 70 2.22 -1.77 -2.54
N GLU A 71 3.08 -1.80 -1.54
CA GLU A 71 4.47 -2.23 -1.67
C GLU A 71 4.63 -3.66 -1.17
N PHE A 72 5.28 -4.48 -1.99
CA PHE A 72 5.66 -5.83 -1.66
C PHE A 72 7.18 -5.99 -1.74
N ARG A 73 7.74 -6.63 -0.72
CA ARG A 73 9.18 -6.99 -0.66
C ARG A 73 9.36 -8.48 -0.41
N GLY A 74 10.30 -9.05 -1.14
CA GLY A 74 10.73 -10.45 -1.13
C GLY A 74 12.10 -10.49 -1.80
N PRO A 75 12.42 -11.50 -2.64
CA PRO A 75 13.64 -11.51 -3.45
C PRO A 75 13.84 -10.24 -4.29
N GLY A 76 12.74 -9.59 -4.68
CA GLY A 76 12.74 -8.24 -5.26
C GLY A 76 11.80 -7.29 -4.52
N GLN A 77 11.61 -6.12 -5.11
CA GLN A 77 10.58 -5.15 -4.73
C GLN A 77 9.65 -4.91 -5.91
N TYR A 78 8.35 -4.85 -5.64
CA TYR A 78 7.40 -4.33 -6.60
C TYR A 78 6.29 -3.52 -5.93
N VAL A 79 5.73 -2.61 -6.71
CA VAL A 79 4.54 -1.84 -6.34
C VAL A 79 3.35 -2.34 -7.15
N LYS A 80 2.25 -2.61 -6.46
CA LYS A 80 0.96 -2.95 -7.08
C LYS A 80 0.02 -1.75 -6.97
N LEU A 81 -0.62 -1.43 -8.10
CA LEU A 81 -1.63 -0.38 -8.19
C LEU A 81 -2.99 -1.02 -8.46
N GLY A 82 -4.04 -0.41 -7.96
CA GLY A 82 -5.39 -0.80 -8.36
C GLY A 82 -6.47 0.07 -7.77
N SER A 83 -7.70 -0.24 -8.16
CA SER A 83 -8.92 0.36 -7.62
C SER A 83 -9.71 -0.63 -6.77
N VAL A 84 -10.54 -0.08 -5.88
CA VAL A 84 -11.49 -0.84 -5.08
C VAL A 84 -12.74 -0.02 -4.79
N ASP A 85 -13.90 -0.56 -5.15
CA ASP A 85 -15.19 0.10 -4.93
C ASP A 85 -15.73 -0.14 -3.51
N GLN A 86 -15.49 -1.35 -3.00
CA GLN A 86 -15.99 -1.78 -1.70
C GLN A 86 -14.99 -2.71 -1.01
N ASN A 87 -14.97 -2.64 0.32
CA ASN A 87 -14.23 -3.56 1.18
C ASN A 87 -12.74 -3.68 0.81
N TYR A 88 -12.03 -2.55 0.88
CA TYR A 88 -10.59 -2.47 0.61
C TYR A 88 -9.78 -3.43 1.49
N ARG A 89 -10.21 -3.70 2.73
CA ARG A 89 -9.57 -4.71 3.61
C ARG A 89 -9.55 -6.08 2.97
N ARG A 90 -10.68 -6.56 2.41
CA ARG A 90 -10.74 -7.84 1.70
C ARG A 90 -9.78 -7.85 0.51
N ARG A 91 -9.72 -6.76 -0.24
CA ARG A 91 -8.82 -6.61 -1.40
C ARG A 91 -7.34 -6.70 -1.01
N VAL A 92 -6.92 -6.03 0.06
CA VAL A 92 -5.53 -6.11 0.56
C VAL A 92 -5.21 -7.51 1.06
N LEU A 93 -6.12 -8.14 1.80
CA LEU A 93 -5.92 -9.51 2.28
C LEU A 93 -5.81 -10.52 1.14
N GLN A 94 -6.56 -10.32 0.04
CA GLN A 94 -6.42 -11.11 -1.18
C GLN A 94 -5.01 -10.97 -1.78
N HIS A 95 -4.53 -9.74 -1.97
CA HIS A 95 -3.17 -9.51 -2.51
C HIS A 95 -2.08 -10.08 -1.61
N ARG A 96 -2.21 -9.92 -0.29
CA ARG A 96 -1.30 -10.54 0.69
C ARG A 96 -1.30 -12.07 0.59
N ARG A 97 -2.47 -12.70 0.39
CA ARG A 97 -2.59 -14.16 0.26
C ARG A 97 -1.92 -14.67 -1.01
N ILE A 98 -1.97 -13.91 -2.10
CA ILE A 98 -1.31 -14.28 -3.37
C ILE A 98 0.21 -14.06 -3.24
N ALA A 99 0.62 -12.86 -2.82
CA ALA A 99 2.04 -12.48 -2.71
C ALA A 99 2.86 -13.44 -1.83
N ARG A 100 2.30 -13.93 -0.71
CA ARG A 100 3.01 -14.85 0.19
C ARG A 100 3.39 -16.18 -0.47
N VAL A 101 2.62 -16.65 -1.47
CA VAL A 101 2.92 -17.89 -2.21
C VAL A 101 4.17 -17.69 -3.08
N HIS A 102 4.44 -16.46 -3.48
CA HIS A 102 5.60 -16.05 -4.24
C HIS A 102 6.73 -15.48 -3.37
N GLN A 103 6.70 -15.71 -2.05
CA GLN A 103 7.72 -15.23 -1.09
C GLN A 103 7.77 -13.70 -0.91
N TYR A 104 6.67 -12.99 -1.20
CA TYR A 104 6.57 -11.55 -1.00
C TYR A 104 5.67 -11.19 0.19
N ALA A 105 6.16 -10.27 1.03
CA ALA A 105 5.43 -9.69 2.14
C ALA A 105 4.89 -8.30 1.77
N LEU A 106 3.66 -8.00 2.19
CA LEU A 106 3.12 -6.64 2.15
C LEU A 106 3.85 -5.80 3.21
N VAL A 107 4.56 -4.78 2.79
CA VAL A 107 5.36 -3.92 3.68
C VAL A 107 4.89 -2.48 3.72
N ASP A 108 4.04 -2.08 2.77
CA ASP A 108 3.50 -0.75 2.71
C ASP A 108 2.17 -0.67 1.97
N ALA A 109 1.38 0.34 2.29
CA ALA A 109 0.07 0.55 1.68
C ALA A 109 -0.39 2.01 1.80
N TRP A 110 -0.89 2.54 0.69
CA TRP A 110 -1.56 3.83 0.60
C TRP A 110 -2.90 3.66 -0.10
N PHE A 111 -3.90 4.43 0.34
CA PHE A 111 -5.24 4.48 -0.22
C PHE A 111 -5.64 5.93 -0.39
N SER A 112 -6.19 6.27 -1.56
CA SER A 112 -6.78 7.58 -1.78
C SER A 112 -7.99 7.80 -0.87
N PRO A 113 -8.42 9.05 -0.66
CA PRO A 113 -9.81 9.38 -0.36
C PRO A 113 -10.78 8.79 -1.38
N HIS A 114 -12.08 8.98 -1.14
CA HIS A 114 -13.07 8.57 -2.13
C HIS A 114 -12.90 9.38 -3.41
N VAL A 115 -12.91 8.69 -4.53
CA VAL A 115 -12.77 9.30 -5.85
C VAL A 115 -13.88 8.85 -6.78
N PRO A 116 -14.37 9.74 -7.66
CA PRO A 116 -15.20 9.31 -8.79
C PRO A 116 -14.35 8.49 -9.77
N ASN A 117 -14.98 7.52 -10.44
CA ASN A 117 -14.38 6.73 -11.52
C ASN A 117 -12.98 6.14 -11.20
N PRO A 118 -12.84 5.30 -10.16
CA PRO A 118 -11.53 4.83 -9.69
C PRO A 118 -10.79 4.02 -10.75
N THR A 119 -11.49 3.35 -11.67
CA THR A 119 -10.94 2.61 -12.80
C THR A 119 -10.23 3.54 -13.80
N GLU A 120 -10.81 4.71 -14.10
CA GLU A 120 -10.19 5.69 -15.01
C GLU A 120 -8.93 6.28 -14.38
N LEU A 121 -8.99 6.62 -13.09
CA LEU A 121 -7.84 7.12 -12.33
C LEU A 121 -6.73 6.06 -12.20
N GLU A 122 -7.09 4.80 -11.96
CA GLU A 122 -6.13 3.69 -11.99
C GLU A 122 -5.44 3.60 -13.37
N GLY A 123 -6.22 3.68 -14.45
CA GLY A 123 -5.71 3.66 -15.82
C GLY A 123 -4.75 4.83 -16.09
N ALA A 124 -5.11 6.04 -15.68
CA ALA A 124 -4.28 7.23 -15.80
C ALA A 124 -2.98 7.12 -15.00
N LEU A 125 -3.05 6.67 -13.74
CA LEU A 125 -1.90 6.44 -12.88
C LEU A 125 -0.95 5.41 -13.48
N LYS A 126 -1.47 4.26 -13.93
CA LYS A 126 -0.66 3.23 -14.61
C LYS A 126 -0.02 3.78 -15.88
N LYS A 127 -0.78 4.52 -16.71
CA LYS A 127 -0.26 5.12 -17.94
C LYS A 127 0.89 6.09 -17.64
N PHE A 128 0.76 6.90 -16.60
CA PHE A 128 1.81 7.84 -16.20
C PHE A 128 3.08 7.11 -15.73
N LEU A 129 2.95 6.14 -14.82
CA LEU A 129 4.11 5.42 -14.27
C LEU A 129 4.81 4.53 -15.31
N ARG A 130 4.08 4.06 -16.33
CA ARG A 130 4.65 3.32 -17.47
C ARG A 130 5.62 4.14 -18.32
N ILE A 131 5.63 5.46 -18.21
CA ILE A 131 6.60 6.31 -18.92
C ILE A 131 8.01 6.05 -18.40
N THR A 132 8.15 5.78 -17.10
CA THR A 132 9.45 5.67 -16.42
C THR A 132 9.74 4.27 -15.87
N HIS A 133 8.74 3.39 -15.79
CA HIS A 133 8.87 2.07 -15.17
C HIS A 133 8.19 0.97 -15.98
N THR A 134 8.81 -0.21 -16.03
CA THR A 134 8.23 -1.39 -16.67
C THR A 134 7.12 -1.97 -15.81
N GLN A 135 5.95 -2.17 -16.44
CA GLN A 135 4.83 -2.87 -15.84
C GLN A 135 4.84 -4.34 -16.27
N HIS A 136 4.61 -5.23 -15.31
CA HIS A 136 4.49 -6.68 -15.52
C HIS A 136 3.03 -7.11 -15.30
N ASP A 137 2.55 -7.96 -16.21
CA ASP A 137 1.18 -8.52 -16.25
C ASP A 137 0.04 -7.48 -16.16
N GLY A 138 0.32 -6.21 -16.49
CA GLY A 138 -0.66 -5.12 -16.34
C GLY A 138 -1.01 -4.77 -14.88
N GLU A 139 -0.26 -5.31 -13.90
CA GLU A 139 -0.63 -5.24 -12.49
C GLU A 139 0.44 -4.66 -11.57
N TYR A 140 1.73 -4.95 -11.79
CA TYR A 140 2.80 -4.56 -10.86
C TYR A 140 4.02 -3.95 -11.56
N PHE A 141 4.66 -3.03 -10.87
CA PHE A 141 5.85 -2.30 -11.33
C PHE A 141 7.05 -2.74 -10.51
N ILE A 142 8.00 -3.42 -11.15
CA ILE A 142 9.20 -3.92 -10.49
C ILE A 142 10.17 -2.76 -10.24
N GLY A 143 10.73 -2.69 -9.04
CA GLY A 143 11.70 -1.65 -8.66
C GLY A 143 11.14 -0.24 -8.51
N LEU A 144 9.84 -0.01 -8.79
CA LEU A 144 9.19 1.27 -8.56
C LEU A 144 9.21 1.60 -7.06
N ASP A 145 9.67 2.80 -6.73
CA ASP A 145 9.64 3.34 -5.37
C ASP A 145 8.20 3.59 -4.90
N PHE A 146 7.89 3.15 -3.68
CA PHE A 146 6.54 3.26 -3.13
C PHE A 146 6.14 4.71 -2.88
N ASP A 147 7.02 5.52 -2.29
CA ASP A 147 6.67 6.90 -1.93
C ASP A 147 6.52 7.76 -3.19
N HIS A 148 7.29 7.49 -4.25
CA HIS A 148 7.07 8.08 -5.57
C HIS A 148 5.69 7.70 -6.14
N ALA A 149 5.34 6.41 -6.16
CA ALA A 149 4.06 5.93 -6.68
C ALA A 149 2.87 6.50 -5.89
N ALA A 150 2.97 6.51 -4.56
CA ALA A 150 1.96 7.07 -3.67
C ALA A 150 1.84 8.60 -3.83
N GLY A 151 2.96 9.30 -4.02
CA GLY A 151 2.97 10.74 -4.29
C GLY A 151 2.26 11.10 -5.60
N VAL A 152 2.54 10.38 -6.69
CA VAL A 152 1.83 10.57 -7.97
C VAL A 152 0.34 10.26 -7.82
N ALA A 153 0.00 9.17 -7.13
CA ALA A 153 -1.38 8.80 -6.88
C ALA A 153 -2.13 9.87 -6.06
N GLY A 154 -1.49 10.44 -5.03
CA GLY A 154 -2.04 11.54 -4.24
C GLY A 154 -2.35 12.76 -5.10
N HIS A 155 -1.40 13.20 -5.92
CA HIS A 155 -1.59 14.33 -6.85
C HIS A 155 -2.78 14.11 -7.80
N LEU A 156 -2.92 12.91 -8.36
CA LEU A 156 -4.03 12.58 -9.26
C LEU A 156 -5.40 12.58 -8.57
N THR A 157 -5.44 12.28 -7.27
CA THR A 157 -6.68 12.23 -6.49
C THR A 157 -6.97 13.50 -5.70
N GLY A 158 -6.23 14.60 -5.96
CA GLY A 158 -6.36 15.85 -5.22
C GLY A 158 -6.06 15.71 -3.73
N SER A 159 -5.23 14.73 -3.36
CA SER A 159 -4.80 14.46 -1.99
C SER A 159 -3.34 14.92 -1.84
N PRO A 160 -3.05 15.85 -0.92
CA PRO A 160 -1.68 16.27 -0.67
C PRO A 160 -0.81 15.13 -0.11
#